data_AF-A0A661A170-F1
#
_entry.id   AF-A0A661A170-F1
#
_cell.length_a   1.000
_cell.length_b   1.000
_cell.length_c   1.000
_cell.angle_alpha   90.00
_cell.angle_beta   90.00
_cell.angle_gamma   90.00
#
_symmetry.space_group_name_H-M   'P 1'
#
loop_
_entity.id
_entity.type
_entity.pdbx_description
1 polymer ?
#
loop_
_entity_poly.entity_id
_entity_poly.type
_entity_poly.pdbx_seq_one_letter_code
_entity_poly.pdbx_strand_id
1 'polypeptide(L)'
;MLKPRDIVKELDKYIIGQDDAKKAVAIALRNRWRRQQVPEPLSEEIYPNNIIMIGPTGVGKTEIARRLAKIANAPFVKVEATRFTEVGYVGKDVESMVRDLMNSAVAMVKRERMKDVEE
;
A
#
# COMPACT_ATOMS: atom_id res chain seq x y z
N MET A 1 -14.77 2.53 -7.33
CA MET A 1 -13.57 3.00 -6.58
C MET A 1 -13.75 4.43 -6.12
N LEU A 2 -13.37 4.72 -4.86
CA LEU A 2 -13.47 6.03 -4.23
C LEU A 2 -12.79 7.15 -5.05
N LYS A 3 -13.32 8.37 -4.99
CA LYS A 3 -12.65 9.56 -5.55
C LYS A 3 -11.51 9.96 -4.61
N PRO A 4 -10.45 10.63 -5.10
CA PRO A 4 -9.34 11.06 -4.24
C PRO A 4 -9.78 11.83 -2.98
N ARG A 5 -10.80 12.69 -3.10
CA ARG A 5 -11.35 13.43 -1.96
C ARG A 5 -11.96 12.52 -0.89
N ASP A 6 -12.60 11.43 -1.29
CA ASP A 6 -13.21 10.47 -0.36
C ASP A 6 -12.15 9.62 0.33
N ILE A 7 -11.06 9.28 -0.38
CA ILE A 7 -9.89 8.62 0.22
C ILE A 7 -9.25 9.52 1.28
N VAL A 8 -9.05 10.82 0.98
CA VAL A 8 -8.52 11.78 1.96
C VAL A 8 -9.42 11.86 3.20
N LYS A 9 -10.75 11.99 3.02
CA LYS A 9 -11.71 12.00 4.13
C LYS A 9 -11.65 10.73 4.99
N GLU A 10 -11.42 9.58 4.38
CA GLU A 10 -11.27 8.33 5.12
C GLU A 10 -9.96 8.31 5.92
N LEU A 11 -8.88 8.87 5.38
CA LEU A 11 -7.60 9.03 6.08
C LEU A 11 -7.70 10.06 7.23
N ASP A 12 -8.51 11.11 7.07
CA ASP A 12 -8.72 12.16 8.08
C ASP A 12 -9.29 11.62 9.40
N LYS A 13 -10.03 10.50 9.35
CA LYS A 13 -10.56 9.83 10.55
C LYS A 13 -9.45 9.28 11.48
N TYR A 14 -8.25 9.07 10.95
CA TYR A 14 -7.16 8.39 11.67
C TYR A 14 -5.87 9.20 11.73
N ILE A 15 -5.64 10.11 10.77
CA ILE A 15 -4.41 10.90 10.66
C ILE A 15 -4.79 12.37 10.72
N ILE A 16 -4.27 13.10 11.69
CA ILE A 16 -4.48 14.55 11.83
C ILE A 16 -3.41 15.29 11.03
N GLY A 17 -3.80 16.29 10.23
CA GLY A 17 -2.89 17.04 9.35
C GLY A 17 -2.30 16.20 8.21
N GLN A 18 -1.06 16.49 7.77
CA GLN A 18 -0.39 15.76 6.67
C GLN A 18 -1.15 15.78 5.34
N ASP A 19 -1.79 16.91 5.02
CA ASP A 19 -2.74 17.03 3.89
C ASP A 19 -2.10 16.68 2.54
N ASP A 20 -0.86 17.13 2.32
CA ASP A 20 -0.11 16.83 1.09
C ASP A 20 0.18 15.33 0.95
N ALA A 21 0.57 14.66 2.04
CA ALA A 21 0.84 13.23 2.02
C ALA A 21 -0.45 12.43 1.75
N LYS A 22 -1.57 12.79 2.40
CA LYS A 22 -2.88 12.18 2.15
C LYS A 22 -3.34 12.35 0.70
N LYS A 23 -3.17 13.55 0.16
CA LYS A 23 -3.52 13.86 -1.23
C LYS A 23 -2.65 13.07 -2.21
N ALA A 24 -1.35 12.98 -1.97
CA ALA A 24 -0.41 12.23 -2.81
C ALA A 24 -0.79 10.74 -2.88
N VAL A 25 -1.04 10.10 -1.72
CA VAL A 25 -1.42 8.69 -1.70
C VAL A 25 -2.80 8.43 -2.30
N ALA A 26 -3.76 9.35 -2.13
CA ALA A 26 -5.08 9.24 -2.73
C ALA A 26 -5.02 9.32 -4.26
N ILE A 27 -4.15 10.17 -4.81
CA ILE A 27 -3.93 10.27 -6.26
C ILE A 27 -3.26 9.00 -6.78
N ALA A 28 -2.21 8.51 -6.12
CA ALA A 28 -1.52 7.29 -6.55
C ALA A 28 -2.47 6.08 -6.59
N LEU A 29 -3.28 5.91 -5.54
CA LEU A 29 -4.30 4.86 -5.49
C LEU A 29 -5.34 5.03 -6.62
N ARG A 30 -5.81 6.25 -6.89
CA ARG A 30 -6.74 6.52 -7.99
C ARG A 30 -6.12 6.26 -9.36
N ASN A 31 -4.85 6.56 -9.55
CA ASN A 31 -4.14 6.33 -10.81
C ASN A 31 -4.02 4.83 -11.10
N ARG A 32 -3.85 3.98 -10.08
CA ARG A 32 -3.87 2.53 -10.26
C ARG A 32 -5.21 2.03 -10.84
N TRP A 33 -6.32 2.58 -10.40
CA TRP A 33 -7.64 2.27 -10.97
C TRP A 33 -7.84 2.85 -12.37
N ARG A 34 -7.34 4.06 -12.61
CA ARG A 34 -7.39 4.65 -13.97
C ARG A 34 -6.61 3.79 -14.96
N ARG A 35 -5.44 3.27 -14.58
CA ARG A 35 -4.67 2.35 -15.41
C ARG A 35 -5.47 1.12 -15.84
N GLN A 36 -6.26 0.53 -14.94
CA GLN A 36 -7.11 -0.63 -15.26
C GLN A 36 -8.22 -0.32 -16.28
N GLN A 37 -8.53 0.96 -16.50
CA GLN A 37 -9.53 1.41 -17.48
C GLN A 37 -8.90 1.74 -18.84
N VAL A 38 -7.57 1.70 -18.95
CA VAL A 38 -6.86 2.00 -20.19
C VAL A 38 -6.74 0.70 -21.01
N PRO A 39 -7.08 0.71 -22.31
CA PRO A 39 -6.86 -0.44 -23.19
C PRO A 39 -5.37 -0.76 -23.41
N GLU A 40 -5.08 -2.01 -23.72
CA GLU A 40 -3.75 -2.42 -24.21
C GLU A 40 -3.49 -1.84 -25.63
N PRO A 41 -2.22 -1.57 -26.00
CA PRO A 41 -0.99 -1.80 -25.22
C PRO A 41 -0.66 -0.66 -24.23
N LEU A 42 -1.36 0.47 -24.31
CA LEU A 42 -1.03 1.68 -23.57
C LEU A 42 -1.05 1.47 -22.04
N SER A 43 -1.88 0.55 -21.54
CA SER A 43 -1.96 0.23 -20.11
C SER A 43 -0.67 -0.39 -19.54
N GLU A 44 0.14 -1.04 -20.37
CA GLU A 44 1.44 -1.63 -19.98
C GLU A 44 2.52 -0.56 -19.80
N GLU A 45 2.45 0.51 -20.58
CA GLU A 45 3.38 1.65 -20.51
C GLU A 45 3.17 2.53 -19.27
N ILE A 46 2.04 2.38 -18.58
CA ILE A 46 1.70 3.17 -17.38
C ILE A 46 2.28 2.50 -16.13
N TYR A 47 3.43 2.99 -15.68
CA TYR A 47 4.04 2.53 -14.43
C TYR A 47 3.33 3.08 -13.18
N PRO A 48 3.36 2.35 -12.05
CA PRO A 48 2.86 2.85 -10.78
C PRO A 48 3.62 4.09 -10.31
N ASN A 49 2.90 5.07 -9.76
CA ASN A 49 3.50 6.24 -9.12
C ASN A 49 3.97 5.89 -7.70
N ASN A 50 5.23 5.48 -7.58
CA ASN A 50 5.86 5.24 -6.28
C ASN A 50 5.98 6.55 -5.48
N ILE A 51 5.91 6.44 -4.14
CA ILE A 51 5.86 7.60 -3.24
C ILE A 51 7.03 7.53 -2.26
N ILE A 52 7.75 8.65 -2.14
CA ILE A 52 8.76 8.87 -1.10
C ILE A 52 8.15 9.85 -0.08
N MET A 53 7.98 9.40 1.17
CA MET A 53 7.49 10.25 2.27
C MET A 53 8.66 10.76 3.09
N ILE A 54 8.86 12.07 3.10
CA ILE A 54 9.95 12.74 3.84
C ILE A 54 9.35 13.44 5.06
N GLY A 55 9.93 13.21 6.24
CA GLY A 55 9.51 13.86 7.48
C GLY A 55 10.07 13.16 8.73
N PRO A 56 9.94 13.75 9.92
CA PRO A 56 10.48 13.17 11.17
C PRO A 56 9.73 11.91 11.60
N THR A 57 10.28 11.15 12.54
CA THR A 57 9.62 9.96 13.11
C THR A 57 8.34 10.37 13.84
N GLY A 58 7.37 9.45 13.95
CA GLY A 58 6.12 9.70 14.69
C GLY A 58 5.03 10.52 13.98
N VAL A 59 5.31 11.19 12.86
CA VAL A 59 4.31 12.06 12.18
C VAL A 59 3.23 11.32 11.35
N GLY A 60 3.19 9.99 11.39
CA GLY A 60 2.13 9.22 10.74
C GLY A 60 2.43 8.66 9.35
N LYS A 61 3.68 8.75 8.83
CA LYS A 61 4.06 8.20 7.51
C LYS A 61 3.62 6.74 7.30
N THR A 62 3.98 5.88 8.25
CA THR A 62 3.61 4.45 8.21
C THR A 62 2.11 4.23 8.37
N GLU A 63 1.43 5.08 9.16
CA GLU A 63 -0.01 4.95 9.39
C GLU A 63 -0.81 5.34 8.15
N ILE A 64 -0.39 6.37 7.40
CA ILE A 64 -0.97 6.71 6.10
C ILE A 64 -0.90 5.52 5.16
N ALA A 65 0.28 4.88 5.01
CA ALA A 65 0.44 3.72 4.13
C ALA A 65 -0.41 2.52 4.58
N ARG A 66 -0.43 2.23 5.90
CA ARG A 66 -1.23 1.14 6.48
C ARG A 66 -2.74 1.36 6.26
N ARG A 67 -3.24 2.58 6.46
CA ARG A 67 -4.65 2.93 6.28
C ARG A 67 -5.05 2.89 4.81
N LEU A 68 -4.19 3.39 3.93
CA LEU A 68 -4.41 3.31 2.49
C LEU A 68 -4.59 1.87 2.02
N ALA A 69 -3.75 0.94 2.51
CA ALA A 69 -3.88 -0.48 2.18
C ALA A 69 -5.21 -1.08 2.66
N LYS A 70 -5.68 -0.71 3.86
CA LYS A 70 -7.02 -1.11 4.35
C LYS A 70 -8.14 -0.58 3.47
N ILE A 71 -8.09 0.69 3.07
CA ILE A 71 -9.10 1.32 2.18
C ILE A 71 -9.14 0.61 0.83
N ALA A 72 -7.97 0.23 0.31
CA ALA A 72 -7.85 -0.45 -0.96
C ALA A 72 -8.14 -1.97 -0.90
N ASN A 73 -8.44 -2.51 0.29
CA ASN A 73 -8.47 -3.95 0.57
C ASN A 73 -7.25 -4.68 -0.04
N ALA A 74 -6.06 -4.15 0.22
CA ALA A 74 -4.82 -4.60 -0.38
C ALA A 74 -3.89 -5.24 0.66
N PRO A 75 -3.10 -6.27 0.27
CA PRO A 75 -2.07 -6.82 1.14
C PRO A 75 -1.01 -5.74 1.45
N PHE A 76 -0.47 -5.79 2.66
CA PHE A 76 0.47 -4.79 3.16
C PHE A 76 1.61 -5.45 3.95
N VAL A 77 2.83 -5.00 3.69
CA VAL A 77 4.04 -5.38 4.42
C VAL A 77 4.84 -4.12 4.76
N LYS A 78 5.35 -4.05 6.00
CA LYS A 78 6.33 -3.04 6.43
C LYS A 78 7.69 -3.72 6.47
N VAL A 79 8.67 -3.14 5.78
CA VAL A 79 10.05 -3.62 5.77
C VAL A 79 11.00 -2.47 6.12
N GLU A 80 12.10 -2.80 6.80
CA GLU A 80 13.17 -1.86 7.14
C GLU A 80 14.34 -2.09 6.18
N ALA A 81 14.73 -1.06 5.44
CA ALA A 81 15.75 -1.16 4.39
C ALA A 81 17.13 -1.55 4.94
N THR A 82 17.47 -1.14 6.16
CA THR A 82 18.75 -1.45 6.82
C THR A 82 18.98 -2.95 7.01
N ARG A 83 17.91 -3.75 7.05
CA ARG A 83 17.99 -5.22 7.17
C ARG A 83 18.63 -5.90 5.96
N PHE A 84 18.72 -5.20 4.82
CA PHE A 84 19.32 -5.72 3.58
C PHE A 84 20.75 -5.23 3.36
N THR A 85 21.25 -4.33 4.21
CA THR A 85 22.59 -3.73 4.08
C THR A 85 23.55 -4.15 5.20
N GLU A 86 23.04 -4.71 6.31
CA GLU A 86 23.89 -5.18 7.40
C GLU A 86 24.69 -6.42 6.97
N VAL A 87 26.01 -6.21 6.87
CA VAL A 87 27.00 -7.19 6.43
C VAL A 87 27.07 -8.34 7.44
N GLY A 88 26.89 -9.58 6.95
CA GLY A 88 27.26 -10.78 7.71
C GLY A 88 26.11 -11.55 8.33
N TYR A 89 25.22 -12.07 7.50
CA TYR A 89 24.78 -13.47 7.58
C TYR A 89 24.12 -13.80 6.24
N VAL A 90 23.89 -15.08 5.96
CA VAL A 90 23.08 -15.57 4.83
C VAL A 90 21.61 -15.18 5.07
N GLY A 91 21.33 -13.89 5.18
CA GLY A 91 20.18 -13.31 5.89
C GLY A 91 19.33 -12.46 4.97
N LYS A 92 18.06 -12.87 4.83
CA LYS A 92 16.93 -12.20 4.15
C LYS A 92 17.29 -11.47 2.86
N ASP A 93 17.22 -12.23 1.78
CA ASP A 93 17.14 -11.75 0.40
C ASP A 93 16.02 -10.71 0.20
N VAL A 94 16.24 -9.73 -0.68
CA VAL A 94 15.26 -8.73 -1.15
C VAL A 94 13.96 -9.41 -1.60
N GLU A 95 14.06 -10.62 -2.18
CA GLU A 95 12.90 -11.43 -2.54
C GLU A 95 11.98 -11.75 -1.36
N SER A 96 12.49 -11.77 -0.12
CA SER A 96 11.68 -12.05 1.07
C SER A 96 10.57 -11.00 1.23
N MET A 97 10.76 -9.77 0.76
CA MET A 97 9.71 -8.73 0.78
C MET A 97 8.50 -9.14 -0.05
N VAL A 98 8.73 -9.73 -1.22
CA VAL A 98 7.68 -10.21 -2.11
C VAL A 98 7.01 -11.44 -1.51
N ARG A 99 7.77 -12.37 -0.93
CA ARG A 99 7.23 -13.55 -0.24
C ARG A 99 6.35 -13.15 0.95
N ASP A 100 6.78 -12.19 1.76
CA ASP A 100 6.00 -11.69 2.90
C ASP A 100 4.70 -11.01 2.44
N LEU A 101 4.75 -10.23 1.35
CA LEU A 101 3.55 -9.64 0.75
C LEU A 101 2.58 -10.71 0.21
N MET A 102 3.10 -11.73 -0.45
CA MET A 102 2.30 -12.85 -0.96
C MET A 102 1.63 -13.64 0.18
N ASN A 103 2.37 -13.93 1.25
CA ASN A 103 1.82 -14.58 2.45
C ASN A 103 0.69 -13.74 3.07
N SER A 104 0.87 -12.42 3.15
CA SER A 104 -0.17 -11.48 3.60
C SER A 104 -1.42 -11.53 2.72
N ALA A 105 -1.26 -11.60 1.39
CA ALA A 105 -2.36 -11.71 0.44
C ALA A 105 -3.12 -13.04 0.59
N VAL A 106 -2.42 -14.16 0.67
CA VAL A 106 -3.03 -15.49 0.87
C VAL A 106 -3.83 -15.53 2.18
N ALA A 107 -3.26 -15.01 3.27
CA ALA A 107 -3.95 -14.93 4.56
C ALA A 107 -5.17 -13.98 4.52
N MET A 108 -5.13 -12.93 3.70
CA MET A 108 -6.28 -12.04 3.49
C MET A 108 -7.41 -12.77 2.78
N VAL A 109 -7.13 -13.41 1.64
CA VAL A 109 -8.12 -14.15 0.84
C VAL A 109 -8.68 -15.34 1.62
N LYS A 110 -7.86 -16.08 2.35
CA LYS A 110 -8.32 -17.21 3.17
C LYS A 110 -9.33 -16.78 4.23
N ARG A 111 -9.10 -15.63 4.89
CA ARG A 111 -10.04 -15.08 5.89
C ARG A 111 -11.34 -14.59 5.26
N GLU A 112 -11.28 -14.02 4.05
CA GLU A 112 -12.48 -13.63 3.30
C GLU A 112 -13.31 -14.86 2.96
N ARG A 113 -12.70 -15.89 2.38
CA ARG A 113 -13.39 -17.15 2.02
C ARG A 113 -13.95 -17.91 3.22
N MET A 114 -13.31 -17.86 4.37
CA MET A 114 -13.84 -18.50 5.59
C MET A 114 -15.13 -17.83 6.07
N LYS A 115 -15.22 -16.51 5.96
CA LYS A 115 -16.44 -15.78 6.33
C LYS A 115 -17.61 -16.12 5.41
N ASP A 116 -17.35 -16.28 4.11
CA ASP A 116 -18.38 -16.66 3.12
C ASP A 116 -19.02 -18.03 3.41
N VAL A 117 -18.39 -18.89 4.22
CA VAL A 117 -18.89 -20.23 4.57
C VAL A 117 -19.62 -20.23 5.93
N GLU A 118 -19.37 -19.23 6.77
CA GLU A 118 -20.05 -19.07 8.07
C GLU A 118 -21.42 -18.36 7.94
N GLU A 119 -21.68 -17.71 6.80
CA GLU A 119 -22.97 -17.14 6.38
C GLU A 119 -23.81 -18.14 5.57
#